data_AF-A0A383D1U2-F1
#
_entry.id   AF-A0A383D1U2-F1
#
_cell.length_a   1.000
_cell.length_b   1.000
_cell.length_c   1.000
_cell.angle_alpha   90.00
_cell.angle_beta   90.00
_cell.angle_gamma   90.00
#
_symmetry.space_group_name_H-M   'P 1'
#
loop_
_entity.id
_entity.type
_entity.pdbx_description
1 polymer ?
#
loop_
_entity_poly.entity_id
_entity_poly.type
_entity_poly.pdbx_seq_one_letter_code
_entity_poly.pdbx_strand_id
1 'polypeptide(L)'
;VYLPLTTPTNDHFGGDRLGDNLFAESVVALDIETGERKWHFQTVHHGLWDYDLPAAPNLIDVTTAAGTEKLLAQVTKQAFLFVFNRETGQPKWPITETPVLSSTVTGEEVSSTQPIPSKPAPYDHQGVNESNIIDFTDSLKSKALDIISQYDYGELYLPPSDKGALTVPSIGGGGSWSGASYHAGKNTLFVPSVTWPFVTRIERSGLQTTQNRDFVDGPEGLPLMKPPYARVTAISM
;
A
#
# COMPACT_ATOMS: atom_id res chain seq x y z
N VAL A 1 -0.89 21.77 9.80
CA VAL A 1 0.18 20.88 9.27
C VAL A 1 -0.43 19.51 8.97
N TYR A 2 0.05 18.80 7.94
CA TYR A 2 -0.43 17.46 7.58
C TYR A 2 0.72 16.47 7.76
N LEU A 3 0.49 15.41 8.54
CA LEU A 3 1.50 14.46 8.98
C LEU A 3 1.10 13.06 8.48
N PRO A 4 1.81 12.49 7.51
CA PRO A 4 1.70 11.07 7.24
C PRO A 4 2.44 10.29 8.33
N LEU A 5 1.79 9.28 8.91
CA LEU A 5 2.33 8.49 10.02
C LEU A 5 2.66 7.06 9.57
N THR A 6 3.64 6.46 10.25
CA THR A 6 4.20 5.17 9.88
C THR A 6 3.53 3.98 10.57
N THR A 7 3.90 2.77 10.16
CA THR A 7 3.48 1.50 10.77
C THR A 7 4.16 1.35 12.14
N PRO A 8 3.44 0.91 13.18
CA PRO A 8 4.02 0.63 14.48
C PRO A 8 4.86 -0.65 14.43
N THR A 9 5.97 -0.66 15.16
CA THR A 9 6.73 -1.91 15.35
C THR A 9 5.84 -2.94 16.05
N ASN A 10 5.80 -4.18 15.59
CA ASN A 10 6.51 -4.78 14.45
C ASN A 10 5.71 -4.65 13.13
N ASP A 11 6.36 -4.52 11.97
CA ASP A 11 5.67 -4.17 10.70
C ASP A 11 4.82 -5.29 10.08
N HIS A 12 5.13 -6.55 10.39
CA HIS A 12 4.51 -7.73 9.78
C HIS A 12 3.89 -8.70 10.79
N PHE A 13 4.05 -8.42 12.08
CA PHE A 13 3.38 -9.13 13.17
C PHE A 13 2.80 -8.14 14.19
N GLY A 14 1.49 -8.20 14.38
CA GLY A 14 0.68 -7.34 15.23
C GLY A 14 0.23 -7.98 16.55
N GLY A 15 0.65 -9.22 16.86
CA GLY A 15 0.18 -9.92 18.06
C GLY A 15 0.42 -9.23 19.41
N ASP A 16 1.42 -8.34 19.51
CA ASP A 16 1.68 -7.52 20.70
C ASP A 16 0.97 -6.14 20.67
N ARG A 17 0.25 -5.86 19.59
CA ARG A 17 -0.45 -4.59 19.30
C ARG A 17 -1.81 -4.86 18.64
N LEU A 18 -2.64 -5.69 19.27
CA LEU A 18 -3.98 -5.98 18.74
C LEU A 18 -4.84 -4.71 18.60
N GLY A 19 -5.75 -4.74 17.62
CA GLY A 19 -6.63 -3.63 17.23
C GLY A 19 -6.03 -2.69 16.19
N ASP A 20 -6.78 -1.66 15.79
CA ASP A 20 -6.47 -0.84 14.61
C ASP A 20 -5.16 -0.03 14.71
N ASN A 21 -4.57 0.08 15.90
CA ASN A 21 -3.33 0.81 16.17
C ASN A 21 -3.35 2.30 15.82
N LEU A 22 -4.53 2.93 15.88
CA LEU A 22 -4.68 4.35 15.60
C LEU A 22 -3.68 5.19 16.44
N PHE A 23 -2.85 6.07 15.85
CA PHE A 23 -2.87 6.66 14.50
C PHE A 23 -1.84 6.08 13.51
N ALA A 24 -1.52 4.79 13.60
CA ALA A 24 -0.71 4.10 12.59
C ALA A 24 -1.25 4.32 11.16
N GLU A 25 -0.35 4.36 10.18
CA GLU A 25 -0.68 4.36 8.74
C GLU A 25 -1.80 5.37 8.39
N SER A 26 -1.69 6.57 8.96
CA SER A 26 -2.72 7.60 8.89
C SER A 26 -2.16 8.91 8.37
N VAL A 27 -2.99 9.66 7.65
CA VAL A 27 -2.78 11.10 7.46
C VAL A 27 -3.45 11.83 8.62
N VAL A 28 -2.70 12.63 9.36
CA VAL A 28 -3.20 13.42 10.49
C VAL A 28 -3.03 14.91 10.21
N ALA A 29 -4.13 15.67 10.30
CA ALA A 29 -4.12 17.12 10.17
C ALA A 29 -4.16 17.78 11.56
N LEU A 30 -3.16 18.61 11.86
CA LEU A 30 -3.06 19.35 13.11
C LEU A 30 -3.11 20.86 12.87
N ASP A 31 -3.63 21.60 13.84
CA ASP A 31 -3.34 23.01 14.01
C ASP A 31 -1.84 23.23 14.22
N ILE A 32 -1.24 24.20 13.54
CA ILE A 32 0.21 24.42 13.64
C ILE A 32 0.61 25.19 14.90
N GLU A 33 -0.29 26.00 15.46
CA GLU A 33 -0.01 26.80 16.65
C GLU A 33 -0.30 26.01 17.92
N THR A 34 -1.42 25.27 17.94
CA THR A 34 -1.88 24.56 19.15
C THR A 34 -1.54 23.08 19.18
N GLY A 35 -1.24 22.47 18.03
CA GLY A 35 -1.07 21.01 17.90
C GLY A 35 -2.38 20.23 17.97
N GLU A 36 -3.54 20.89 18.07
CA GLU A 36 -4.84 20.23 18.12
C GLU A 36 -5.15 19.49 16.81
N ARG A 37 -5.58 18.24 16.91
CA ARG A 37 -6.00 17.45 15.75
C ARG A 37 -7.30 18.00 15.18
N LYS A 38 -7.26 18.42 13.91
CA LYS A 38 -8.44 18.82 13.13
C LYS A 38 -9.17 17.61 12.56
N TRP A 39 -8.45 16.73 11.87
CA TRP A 39 -8.98 15.49 11.31
C TRP A 39 -7.86 14.47 11.10
N HIS A 40 -8.23 13.22 10.83
CA HIS A 40 -7.30 12.18 10.39
C HIS A 40 -8.04 11.17 9.53
N PHE A 41 -7.30 10.39 8.74
CA PHE A 41 -7.80 9.22 8.05
C PHE A 41 -6.74 8.12 8.10
N GLN A 42 -7.13 6.92 8.52
CA GLN A 42 -6.26 5.74 8.58
C GLN A 42 -6.42 4.92 7.30
N THR A 43 -5.34 4.73 6.54
CA THR A 43 -5.37 4.04 5.24
C THR A 43 -5.20 2.53 5.33
N VAL A 44 -4.76 2.03 6.49
CA VAL A 44 -4.64 0.61 6.80
C VAL A 44 -5.00 0.39 8.27
N HIS A 45 -5.95 -0.51 8.52
CA HIS A 45 -6.31 -0.94 9.87
C HIS A 45 -5.43 -2.11 10.29
N HIS A 46 -4.83 -2.05 11.49
CA HIS A 46 -3.97 -3.11 12.01
C HIS A 46 -2.94 -3.59 10.97
N GLY A 47 -2.05 -2.69 10.52
CA GLY A 47 -1.12 -2.99 9.43
C GLY A 47 -0.22 -4.18 9.69
N LEU A 48 -0.03 -5.03 8.68
CA LEU A 48 0.88 -6.20 8.70
C LEU A 48 1.77 -6.27 7.45
N TRP A 49 1.80 -5.19 6.66
CA TRP A 49 2.35 -5.21 5.30
C TRP A 49 3.45 -4.18 5.08
N ASP A 50 3.84 -3.42 6.11
CA ASP A 50 4.70 -2.24 5.95
C ASP A 50 4.11 -1.28 4.88
N TYR A 51 2.81 -1.01 4.95
CA TYR A 51 2.10 -0.10 4.05
C TYR A 51 1.97 1.30 4.64
N ASP A 52 3.06 1.76 5.26
CA ASP A 52 3.15 3.10 5.78
C ASP A 52 3.03 4.19 4.72
N LEU A 53 2.95 5.43 5.19
CA LEU A 53 2.86 6.63 4.36
C LEU A 53 4.21 7.36 4.34
N PRO A 54 5.21 6.91 3.56
CA PRO A 54 6.54 7.50 3.57
C PRO A 54 6.59 8.87 2.88
N ALA A 55 5.65 9.16 1.97
CA ALA A 55 5.60 10.40 1.23
C ALA A 55 4.75 11.45 1.93
N ALA A 56 5.24 12.70 1.95
CA ALA A 56 4.40 13.84 2.27
C ALA A 56 3.24 13.95 1.26
N PRO A 57 2.02 14.31 1.71
CA PRO A 57 0.90 14.49 0.80
C PRO A 57 1.09 15.70 -0.11
N ASN A 58 0.54 15.62 -1.32
CA ASN A 58 0.43 16.77 -2.21
C ASN A 58 -0.77 17.64 -1.83
N LEU A 59 -0.54 18.91 -1.51
CA LEU A 59 -1.61 19.89 -1.40
C LEU A 59 -1.88 20.50 -2.77
N ILE A 60 -3.07 20.26 -3.32
CA ILE A 60 -3.42 20.66 -4.67
C ILE A 60 -4.70 21.49 -4.68
N ASP A 61 -4.77 22.45 -5.60
CA ASP A 61 -5.96 23.24 -5.87
C ASP A 61 -6.46 22.88 -7.27
N VAL A 62 -7.57 22.13 -7.34
CA VAL A 62 -8.16 21.70 -8.61
C VAL A 62 -9.21 22.71 -9.02
N THR A 63 -8.94 23.43 -10.11
CA THR A 63 -9.89 24.44 -10.62
C THR A 63 -10.82 23.80 -11.66
N THR A 64 -12.12 23.82 -11.39
CA THR A 64 -13.17 23.36 -12.29
C THR A 64 -14.13 24.52 -12.61
N ALA A 65 -15.08 24.29 -13.52
CA ALA A 65 -16.15 25.27 -13.79
C ALA A 65 -17.03 25.55 -12.55
N ALA A 66 -17.08 24.64 -11.58
CA ALA A 66 -17.86 24.80 -10.35
C ALA A 66 -17.09 25.56 -9.24
N GLY A 67 -15.80 25.82 -9.44
CA GLY A 67 -14.92 26.49 -8.47
C GLY A 67 -13.63 25.71 -8.22
N THR A 68 -12.88 26.15 -7.21
CA THR A 68 -11.60 25.55 -6.82
C THR A 68 -11.78 24.61 -5.64
N GLU A 69 -11.45 23.34 -5.83
CA GLU A 69 -11.40 22.34 -4.77
C GLU A 69 -10.02 22.34 -4.10
N LYS A 70 -10.00 22.51 -2.78
CA LYS A 70 -8.79 22.47 -1.96
C LYS A 70 -8.52 21.06 -1.46
N LEU A 71 -7.64 20.34 -2.13
CA LEU A 71 -7.44 18.91 -1.88
C LEU A 71 -6.08 18.60 -1.25
N LEU A 72 -6.06 17.47 -0.53
CA LEU A 72 -4.88 16.74 -0.09
C LEU A 72 -4.90 15.40 -0.82
N ALA A 73 -3.83 15.08 -1.54
CA ALA A 73 -3.67 13.83 -2.29
C ALA A 73 -2.50 13.04 -1.68
N GLN A 74 -2.81 11.88 -1.10
CA GLN A 74 -1.84 10.99 -0.46
C GLN A 74 -1.62 9.76 -1.34
N VAL A 75 -0.41 9.64 -1.89
CA VAL A 75 0.08 8.41 -2.50
C VAL A 75 0.48 7.42 -1.41
N THR A 76 0.20 6.14 -1.62
CA THR A 76 0.39 5.08 -0.61
C THR A 76 1.21 3.92 -1.15
N LYS A 77 1.90 3.18 -0.28
CA LYS A 77 2.59 1.94 -0.66
C LYS A 77 1.66 0.92 -1.27
N GLN A 78 0.37 0.91 -0.91
CA GLN A 78 -0.67 0.07 -1.49
C GLN A 78 -0.92 0.31 -2.99
N ALA A 79 -0.31 1.33 -3.60
CA ALA A 79 -0.62 1.81 -4.96
C ALA A 79 -2.00 2.48 -5.11
N PHE A 80 -2.61 2.89 -4.00
CA PHE A 80 -3.81 3.73 -3.99
C PHE A 80 -3.47 5.21 -3.86
N LEU A 81 -4.33 6.06 -4.42
CA LEU A 81 -4.34 7.50 -4.17
C LEU A 81 -5.58 7.84 -3.32
N PHE A 82 -5.35 8.22 -2.07
CA PHE A 82 -6.41 8.74 -1.20
C PHE A 82 -6.47 10.26 -1.34
N VAL A 83 -7.67 10.80 -1.56
CA VAL A 83 -7.86 12.23 -1.82
C VAL A 83 -8.96 12.79 -0.93
N PHE A 84 -8.63 13.87 -0.23
CA PHE A 84 -9.52 14.51 0.74
C PHE A 84 -9.62 16.00 0.46
N ASN A 85 -10.75 16.62 0.82
CA ASN A 85 -10.76 18.04 1.10
C ASN A 85 -9.79 18.29 2.27
N ARG A 86 -8.75 19.10 2.04
CA ARG A 86 -7.67 19.25 3.03
C ARG A 86 -8.10 19.98 4.30
N GLU A 87 -9.17 20.78 4.23
CA GLU A 87 -9.66 21.53 5.37
C GLU A 87 -10.56 20.66 6.27
N THR A 88 -11.37 19.77 5.68
CA THR A 88 -12.38 18.99 6.42
C THR A 88 -12.03 17.52 6.61
N GLY A 89 -11.09 16.97 5.84
CA GLY A 89 -10.79 15.53 5.83
C GLY A 89 -11.84 14.68 5.11
N GLN A 90 -12.86 15.30 4.49
CA GLN A 90 -13.88 14.55 3.74
C GLN A 90 -13.27 13.97 2.45
N PRO A 91 -13.50 12.68 2.15
CA PRO A 91 -12.94 12.06 0.96
C PRO A 91 -13.60 12.62 -0.31
N LYS A 92 -12.81 12.84 -1.36
CA LYS A 92 -13.30 13.31 -2.67
C LYS A 92 -14.15 12.25 -3.37
N TRP A 93 -13.78 10.98 -3.21
CA TRP A 93 -14.51 9.83 -3.75
C TRP A 93 -14.83 8.84 -2.63
N PRO A 94 -15.89 8.01 -2.79
CA PRO A 94 -16.22 6.98 -1.80
C PRO A 94 -15.02 6.09 -1.48
N ILE A 95 -14.88 5.76 -0.20
CA ILE A 95 -13.94 4.76 0.32
C ILE A 95 -14.77 3.64 0.92
N THR A 96 -14.51 2.41 0.48
CA THR A 96 -15.30 1.23 0.86
C THR A 96 -14.48 0.34 1.78
N GLU A 97 -15.05 0.01 2.94
CA GLU A 97 -14.53 -1.05 3.80
C GLU A 97 -14.70 -2.40 3.11
N THR A 98 -13.59 -3.02 2.74
CA THR A 98 -13.57 -4.26 1.96
C THR A 98 -13.06 -5.40 2.81
N PRO A 99 -13.78 -6.54 2.90
CA PRO A 99 -13.33 -7.70 3.65
C PRO A 99 -11.97 -8.21 3.16
N VAL A 100 -11.11 -8.58 4.10
CA VAL A 100 -9.78 -9.15 3.82
C VAL A 100 -9.62 -10.52 4.51
N LEU A 101 -8.57 -11.26 4.12
CA LEU A 101 -8.29 -12.57 4.70
C LEU A 101 -7.84 -12.44 6.16
N SER A 102 -8.26 -13.37 6.99
CA SER A 102 -7.74 -13.52 8.35
C SER A 102 -6.35 -14.15 8.34
N SER A 103 -5.57 -13.88 9.40
CA SER A 103 -4.25 -14.51 9.57
C SER A 103 -4.38 -15.98 9.93
N THR A 104 -3.41 -16.78 9.47
CA THR A 104 -3.20 -18.17 9.91
C THR A 104 -2.15 -18.28 11.02
N VAL A 105 -1.42 -17.19 11.29
CA VAL A 105 -0.37 -17.15 12.31
C VAL A 105 -1.00 -17.08 13.70
N THR A 106 -0.59 -18.00 14.58
CA THR A 106 -1.10 -18.02 15.96
C THR A 106 -0.75 -16.72 16.68
N GLY A 107 -1.72 -16.16 17.40
CA GLY A 107 -1.54 -14.91 18.17
C GLY A 107 -1.54 -13.65 17.31
N GLU A 108 -1.78 -13.77 16.00
CA GLU A 108 -2.03 -12.64 15.11
C GLU A 108 -3.53 -12.45 14.89
N GLU A 109 -3.95 -11.20 14.72
CA GLU A 109 -5.27 -10.86 14.22
C GLU A 109 -5.13 -9.99 12.97
N VAL A 110 -6.16 -9.96 12.13
CA VAL A 110 -6.22 -9.02 11.00
C VAL A 110 -7.52 -8.26 11.15
N SER A 111 -7.50 -6.96 10.86
CA SER A 111 -8.75 -6.21 10.72
C SER A 111 -9.68 -6.94 9.75
N SER A 112 -10.97 -6.99 10.08
CA SER A 112 -11.95 -7.68 9.23
C SER A 112 -12.14 -7.01 7.87
N THR A 113 -11.85 -5.71 7.79
CA THR A 113 -11.90 -4.91 6.56
C THR A 113 -10.70 -3.97 6.42
N GLN A 114 -10.48 -3.53 5.19
CA GLN A 114 -9.55 -2.45 4.87
C GLN A 114 -10.23 -1.38 4.01
N PRO A 115 -9.86 -0.09 4.16
CA PRO A 115 -10.43 0.99 3.36
C PRO A 115 -9.84 0.97 1.95
N ILE A 116 -10.71 0.91 0.93
CA ILE A 116 -10.32 0.96 -0.48
C ILE A 116 -10.97 2.18 -1.16
N PRO A 117 -10.18 3.14 -1.70
CA PRO A 117 -10.74 4.27 -2.43
C PRO A 117 -11.30 3.80 -3.77
N SER A 118 -12.50 4.24 -4.10
CA SER A 118 -13.18 3.88 -5.36
C SER A 118 -12.54 4.52 -6.60
N LYS A 119 -11.84 5.63 -6.43
CA LYS A 119 -11.15 6.38 -7.50
C LYS A 119 -9.91 7.09 -6.96
N PRO A 120 -8.93 7.36 -7.84
CA PRO A 120 -8.75 6.76 -9.16
C PRO A 120 -8.48 5.24 -9.05
N ALA A 121 -8.37 4.55 -10.18
CA ALA A 121 -7.88 3.18 -10.16
C ALA A 121 -6.45 3.13 -9.56
N PRO A 122 -6.04 2.00 -8.97
CA PRO A 122 -4.67 1.80 -8.50
C PRO A 122 -3.66 2.17 -9.59
N TYR A 123 -2.62 2.88 -9.21
CA TYR A 123 -1.62 3.36 -10.17
C TYR A 123 -0.49 2.33 -10.42
N ASP A 124 -0.45 1.24 -9.65
CA ASP A 124 0.43 0.08 -9.85
C ASP A 124 -0.31 -1.25 -9.65
N HIS A 125 0.37 -2.39 -9.87
CA HIS A 125 -0.15 -3.72 -9.59
C HIS A 125 -0.46 -3.90 -8.11
N GLN A 126 -1.54 -4.65 -7.86
CA GLN A 126 -1.95 -5.09 -6.55
C GLN A 126 -2.23 -6.59 -6.60
N GLY A 127 -1.68 -7.30 -5.63
CA GLY A 127 -1.67 -8.75 -5.57
C GLY A 127 -0.73 -9.44 -6.55
N VAL A 128 -0.54 -10.72 -6.31
CA VAL A 128 0.20 -11.65 -7.17
C VAL A 128 -0.75 -12.77 -7.60
N ASN A 129 -0.77 -13.08 -8.89
CA ASN A 129 -1.54 -14.20 -9.44
C ASN A 129 -0.88 -14.73 -10.72
N GLU A 130 -1.32 -15.89 -11.19
CA GLU A 130 -0.71 -16.56 -12.35
C GLU A 130 -0.79 -15.76 -13.66
N SER A 131 -1.69 -14.77 -13.74
CA SER A 131 -1.83 -13.92 -14.94
C SER A 131 -0.87 -12.74 -14.97
N ASN A 132 -0.28 -12.35 -13.81
CA ASN A 132 0.59 -11.19 -13.68
C ASN A 132 2.08 -11.52 -13.41
N ILE A 133 2.43 -12.82 -13.38
CA ILE A 133 3.82 -13.30 -13.39
C ILE A 133 4.36 -13.45 -14.83
N ILE A 134 5.68 -13.39 -14.97
CA ILE A 134 6.38 -13.46 -16.26
C ILE A 134 5.96 -14.68 -17.11
N ASP A 135 5.69 -14.44 -18.39
CA ASP A 135 5.21 -15.47 -19.33
C ASP A 135 5.71 -15.28 -20.77
N PHE A 136 6.90 -14.69 -20.96
CA PHE A 136 7.45 -14.46 -22.31
C PHE A 136 7.60 -15.74 -23.14
N THR A 137 7.75 -16.90 -22.48
CA THR A 137 7.68 -18.24 -23.08
C THR A 137 6.98 -19.20 -22.12
N ASP A 138 6.46 -20.32 -22.63
CA ASP A 138 5.87 -21.37 -21.80
C ASP A 138 6.86 -21.93 -20.75
N SER A 139 8.14 -22.04 -21.13
CA SER A 139 9.21 -22.47 -20.21
C SER A 139 9.40 -21.47 -19.06
N LEU A 140 9.45 -20.17 -19.34
CA LEU A 140 9.58 -19.14 -18.31
C LEU A 140 8.34 -19.10 -17.42
N LYS A 141 7.14 -19.21 -18.01
CA LYS A 141 5.89 -19.27 -17.26
C LYS A 141 5.86 -20.45 -16.29
N SER A 142 6.24 -21.65 -16.75
CA SER A 142 6.29 -22.85 -15.89
C SER A 142 7.25 -22.66 -14.72
N LYS A 143 8.45 -22.13 -14.97
CA LYS A 143 9.42 -21.86 -13.90
C LYS A 143 8.95 -20.78 -12.92
N ALA A 144 8.25 -19.75 -13.42
CA ALA A 144 7.67 -18.73 -12.56
C ALA A 144 6.53 -19.28 -11.69
N LEU A 145 5.70 -20.18 -12.22
CA LEU A 145 4.70 -20.91 -11.45
C LEU A 145 5.35 -21.78 -10.36
N ASP A 146 6.43 -22.49 -10.68
CA ASP A 146 7.19 -23.27 -9.70
C ASP A 146 7.76 -22.38 -8.58
N ILE A 147 8.23 -21.16 -8.92
CA ILE A 147 8.72 -20.18 -7.93
C ILE A 147 7.58 -19.74 -6.99
N ILE A 148 6.46 -19.26 -7.52
CA ILE A 148 5.37 -18.73 -6.65
C ILE A 148 4.69 -19.83 -5.83
N SER A 149 4.70 -21.09 -6.29
CA SER A 149 4.11 -22.23 -5.57
C SER A 149 4.72 -22.49 -4.19
N GLN A 150 5.97 -22.02 -3.98
CA GLN A 150 6.70 -22.12 -2.72
C GLN A 150 6.15 -21.18 -1.63
N TYR A 151 5.30 -20.23 -2.00
CA TYR A 151 4.79 -19.16 -1.15
C TYR A 151 3.26 -19.18 -1.07
N ASP A 152 2.71 -18.43 -0.14
CA ASP A 152 1.33 -17.95 -0.24
C ASP A 152 1.32 -16.69 -1.11
N TYR A 153 0.35 -16.59 -2.03
CA TYR A 153 0.19 -15.41 -2.89
C TYR A 153 -1.29 -15.16 -3.14
N GLY A 154 -1.65 -13.91 -3.42
CA GLY A 154 -3.04 -13.51 -3.60
C GLY A 154 -3.21 -12.00 -3.69
N GLU A 155 -4.37 -11.52 -3.24
CA GLU A 155 -4.76 -10.11 -3.28
C GLU A 155 -3.90 -9.22 -2.36
N LEU A 156 -4.03 -7.90 -2.51
CA LEU A 156 -3.22 -6.85 -1.86
C LEU A 156 -2.97 -7.06 -0.35
N TYR A 157 -3.99 -7.48 0.38
CA TYR A 157 -3.97 -7.65 1.83
C TYR A 157 -3.89 -9.12 2.22
N LEU A 158 -3.09 -9.91 1.51
CA LEU A 158 -2.69 -11.25 1.96
C LEU A 158 -1.85 -11.12 3.23
N PRO A 159 -2.28 -11.63 4.40
CA PRO A 159 -1.51 -11.53 5.63
C PRO A 159 -0.19 -12.30 5.55
N PRO A 160 0.86 -11.87 6.24
CA PRO A 160 2.07 -12.67 6.43
C PRO A 160 1.77 -14.05 7.01
N SER A 161 2.54 -15.05 6.58
CA SER A 161 2.41 -16.45 7.01
C SER A 161 3.77 -17.06 7.35
N ASP A 162 3.75 -18.27 7.90
CA ASP A 162 4.95 -19.08 8.13
C ASP A 162 5.54 -19.66 6.84
N LYS A 163 4.70 -20.03 5.87
CA LYS A 163 5.13 -20.42 4.51
C LYS A 163 5.80 -19.26 3.77
N GLY A 164 5.30 -18.05 4.00
CA GLY A 164 5.76 -16.79 3.44
C GLY A 164 4.77 -16.21 2.45
N ALA A 165 4.36 -14.97 2.69
CA ALA A 165 3.45 -14.23 1.82
C ALA A 165 4.23 -13.45 0.78
N LEU A 166 4.05 -13.80 -0.50
CA LEU A 166 4.57 -13.09 -1.65
C LEU A 166 3.63 -11.94 -2.02
N THR A 167 4.07 -10.70 -1.83
CA THR A 167 3.22 -9.51 -1.97
C THR A 167 3.71 -8.55 -3.05
N VAL A 168 2.75 -7.95 -3.76
CA VAL A 168 2.92 -6.82 -4.66
C VAL A 168 1.72 -5.88 -4.48
N PRO A 169 1.90 -4.57 -4.22
CA PRO A 169 3.15 -3.97 -3.82
C PRO A 169 3.68 -4.61 -2.53
N SER A 170 4.97 -4.44 -2.29
CA SER A 170 5.64 -5.00 -1.11
C SER A 170 6.10 -3.87 -0.18
N ILE A 171 7.08 -4.15 0.68
CA ILE A 171 7.76 -3.17 1.54
C ILE A 171 8.34 -1.97 0.77
N GLY A 172 8.67 -2.15 -0.52
CA GLY A 172 9.11 -1.05 -1.37
C GLY A 172 7.97 -0.08 -1.73
N GLY A 173 6.73 -0.58 -1.71
CA GLY A 173 5.52 0.11 -2.11
C GLY A 173 5.39 0.31 -3.62
N GLY A 174 4.16 0.53 -4.07
CA GLY A 174 3.89 1.05 -5.41
C GLY A 174 4.40 2.48 -5.46
N GLY A 175 3.81 3.36 -4.66
CA GLY A 175 4.35 4.68 -4.37
C GLY A 175 5.11 4.67 -3.05
N SER A 176 6.18 5.45 -2.97
CA SER A 176 7.05 5.48 -1.79
C SER A 176 7.61 6.89 -1.57
N TRP A 177 8.79 7.01 -0.95
CA TRP A 177 9.42 8.28 -0.53
C TRP A 177 9.50 9.37 -1.62
N SER A 178 9.50 9.02 -2.90
CA SER A 178 9.53 9.99 -4.00
C SER A 178 8.31 10.90 -4.07
N GLY A 179 7.18 10.48 -3.49
CA GLY A 179 5.91 11.21 -3.59
C GLY A 179 5.42 11.35 -5.02
N ALA A 180 4.61 12.37 -5.27
CA ALA A 180 4.09 12.71 -6.60
C ALA A 180 4.28 14.20 -6.93
N SER A 181 4.10 14.57 -8.19
CA SER A 181 4.14 15.96 -8.65
C SER A 181 2.82 16.37 -9.28
N TYR A 182 2.42 17.63 -9.13
CA TYR A 182 1.14 18.14 -9.63
C TYR A 182 1.33 19.29 -10.61
N HIS A 183 0.63 19.22 -11.74
CA HIS A 183 0.59 20.27 -12.75
C HIS A 183 -0.75 21.00 -12.71
N ALA A 184 -0.81 22.14 -11.99
CA ALA A 184 -2.03 22.91 -11.77
C ALA A 184 -2.75 23.33 -13.06
N GLY A 185 -2.03 23.78 -14.10
CA GLY A 185 -2.65 24.19 -15.36
C GLY A 185 -3.35 23.07 -16.16
N LYS A 186 -3.14 21.81 -15.77
CA LYS A 186 -3.74 20.63 -16.41
C LYS A 186 -4.60 19.80 -15.44
N ASN A 187 -4.70 20.24 -14.18
CA ASN A 187 -5.25 19.44 -13.09
C ASN A 187 -4.75 17.98 -13.08
N THR A 188 -3.45 17.75 -13.30
CA THR A 188 -2.89 16.40 -13.45
C THR A 188 -1.84 16.11 -12.38
N LEU A 189 -2.01 15.01 -11.66
CA LEU A 189 -1.02 14.45 -10.74
C LEU A 189 -0.20 13.37 -11.46
N PHE A 190 1.12 13.39 -11.31
CA PHE A 190 2.04 12.40 -11.86
C PHE A 190 2.65 11.60 -10.72
N VAL A 191 2.34 10.31 -10.67
CA VAL A 191 2.75 9.39 -9.61
C VAL A 191 3.76 8.37 -10.17
N PRO A 192 5.05 8.45 -9.79
CA PRO A 192 6.01 7.38 -10.07
C PRO A 192 5.70 6.16 -9.19
N SER A 193 5.84 4.96 -9.75
CA SER A 193 5.70 3.73 -9.00
C SER A 193 6.58 2.59 -9.51
N VAL A 194 6.82 1.60 -8.65
CA VAL A 194 7.60 0.40 -8.93
C VAL A 194 6.84 -0.88 -8.59
N THR A 195 7.09 -1.94 -9.34
CA THR A 195 6.50 -3.27 -9.13
C THR A 195 7.60 -4.22 -8.65
N TRP A 196 7.81 -4.29 -7.34
CA TRP A 196 8.84 -5.14 -6.73
C TRP A 196 8.24 -6.17 -5.76
N PRO A 197 8.32 -7.47 -6.07
CA PRO A 197 7.83 -8.51 -5.19
C PRO A 197 8.81 -8.80 -4.05
N PHE A 198 8.26 -8.99 -2.85
CA PHE A 198 8.99 -9.57 -1.72
C PHE A 198 8.16 -10.68 -1.10
N VAL A 199 8.85 -11.63 -0.48
CA VAL A 199 8.23 -12.54 0.47
C VAL A 199 8.45 -12.03 1.90
N THR A 200 7.39 -12.09 2.71
CA THR A 200 7.48 -11.92 4.16
C THR A 200 7.11 -13.22 4.87
N ARG A 201 8.01 -13.74 5.72
CA ARG A 201 7.82 -14.93 6.55
C ARG A 201 7.79 -14.58 8.02
N ILE A 202 6.86 -15.17 8.74
CA ILE A 202 6.78 -15.09 10.20
C ILE A 202 7.30 -16.40 10.81
N GLU A 203 8.37 -16.29 11.58
CA GLU A 203 8.96 -17.42 12.31
C GLU A 203 8.76 -17.22 13.81
N ARG A 204 8.32 -18.28 14.49
CA ARG A 204 8.14 -18.28 15.94
C ARG A 204 9.08 -19.27 16.60
N SER A 205 9.86 -18.79 17.56
CA SER A 205 10.75 -19.61 18.40
C SER A 205 10.49 -19.28 19.87
N GLY A 206 9.65 -20.10 20.52
CA GLY A 206 9.17 -19.82 21.87
C GLY A 206 8.36 -18.53 21.93
N LEU A 207 8.83 -17.57 22.73
CA LEU A 207 8.22 -16.24 22.84
C LEU A 207 8.74 -15.23 21.79
N GLN A 208 9.77 -15.59 21.03
CA GLN A 208 10.31 -14.72 20.01
C GLN A 208 9.54 -14.87 18.70
N THR A 209 9.12 -13.74 18.14
CA THR A 209 8.60 -13.66 16.77
C THR A 209 9.61 -12.91 15.91
N THR A 210 10.02 -13.52 14.80
CA THR A 210 10.93 -12.93 13.82
C THR A 210 10.20 -12.75 12.50
N GLN A 211 10.42 -11.60 11.86
CA GLN A 211 9.98 -11.33 10.50
C GLN A 211 11.18 -11.42 9.55
N ASN A 212 11.11 -12.31 8.57
CA ASN A 212 12.12 -12.44 7.52
C ASN A 212 11.55 -11.92 6.21
N ARG A 213 12.34 -11.11 5.49
CA ARG A 213 11.94 -10.46 4.24
C ARG A 213 13.00 -10.71 3.19
N ASP A 214 12.59 -11.28 2.07
CA ASP A 214 13.51 -11.59 0.98
C ASP A 214 12.94 -11.10 -0.35
N PHE A 215 13.84 -10.69 -1.23
CA PHE A 215 13.51 -10.52 -2.65
C PHE A 215 13.19 -11.87 -3.27
N VAL A 216 12.25 -11.87 -4.23
CA VAL A 216 11.97 -13.05 -5.03
C VAL A 216 12.35 -12.76 -6.48
N ASP A 217 13.46 -13.34 -6.90
CA ASP A 217 13.89 -13.31 -8.29
C ASP A 217 12.98 -14.19 -9.14
N GLY A 218 12.78 -13.78 -10.40
CA GLY A 218 12.13 -14.61 -11.39
C GLY A 218 13.09 -15.63 -12.03
N PRO A 219 12.58 -16.44 -12.96
CA PRO A 219 13.37 -17.47 -13.62
C PRO A 219 14.52 -16.86 -14.44
N GLU A 220 15.68 -17.51 -14.38
CA GLU A 220 16.85 -17.18 -15.22
C GLU A 220 17.37 -15.74 -15.02
N GLY A 221 17.17 -15.17 -13.83
CA GLY A 221 17.61 -13.80 -13.49
C GLY A 221 16.72 -12.70 -14.06
N LEU A 222 15.55 -13.05 -14.60
CA LEU A 222 14.53 -12.11 -15.02
C LEU A 222 13.63 -11.71 -13.83
N PRO A 223 12.95 -10.55 -13.88
CA PRO A 223 11.93 -10.23 -12.88
C PRO A 223 10.79 -11.25 -12.85
N LEU A 224 10.26 -11.52 -11.66
CA LEU A 224 9.14 -12.46 -11.48
C LEU A 224 7.82 -11.92 -12.04
N MET A 225 7.56 -10.63 -11.87
CA MET A 225 6.34 -9.97 -12.34
C MET A 225 6.43 -9.64 -13.83
N LYS A 226 5.29 -9.51 -14.52
CA LYS A 226 5.26 -8.95 -15.88
C LYS A 226 5.66 -7.47 -15.88
N PRO A 227 6.22 -6.96 -16.99
CA PRO A 227 6.41 -5.53 -17.17
C PRO A 227 5.05 -4.80 -17.24
N PRO A 228 5.02 -3.49 -16.93
CA PRO A 228 6.18 -2.62 -16.65
C PRO A 228 6.66 -2.73 -15.19
N TYR A 229 7.97 -2.78 -14.96
CA TYR A 229 8.54 -2.89 -13.60
C TYR A 229 8.58 -1.56 -12.83
N ALA A 230 8.44 -0.46 -13.56
CA ALA A 230 8.29 0.89 -13.03
C ALA A 230 7.46 1.71 -14.02
N ARG A 231 6.74 2.71 -13.53
CA ARG A 231 5.83 3.54 -14.35
C ARG A 231 5.69 4.93 -13.74
N VAL A 232 5.20 5.85 -14.55
CA VAL A 232 4.69 7.15 -14.10
C VAL A 232 3.25 7.24 -14.57
N THR A 233 2.32 7.26 -13.63
CA THR A 233 0.88 7.32 -13.91
C THR A 233 0.41 8.76 -13.83
N ALA A 234 -0.22 9.25 -14.90
CA ALA A 234 -0.86 10.56 -14.93
C ALA A 234 -2.34 10.42 -14.55
N ILE A 235 -2.76 11.13 -13.50
CA ILE A 235 -4.11 11.06 -12.93
C ILE A 235 -4.75 12.44 -13.09
N SER A 236 -5.90 12.50 -13.76
CA SER A 236 -6.72 13.71 -13.81
C SER A 236 -7.45 13.88 -12.48
N MET A 237 -7.31 15.06 -11.88
CA MET A 237 -7.83 15.41 -10.55
C MET A 237 -9.12 16.22 -10.61
#